data_AF-A0A7K3G6W5-F1
#
_entry.id   AF-A0A7K3G6W5-F1
#
_cell.length_a   1.000
_cell.length_b   1.000
_cell.length_c   1.000
_cell.angle_alpha   90.00
_cell.angle_beta   90.00
_cell.angle_gamma   90.00
#
_symmetry.space_group_name_H-M   'P 1'
#
loop_
_entity.id
_entity.type
_entity.pdbx_description
1 polymer ?
#
loop_
_entity_poly.entity_id
_entity_poly.type
_entity_poly.pdbx_seq_one_letter_code
_entity_poly.pdbx_strand_id
1 'polypeptide(L)'
;MPGLTRPARSASAYSGTPVEHFQRARRLLIDSDNLLGPGRAVAAARQHIEDIKQLRQDAKGADRHALMELQTQYAEFVSWLYQDLGDFDSAQFWLDRAFQWSHTVGDGDLTSYVMARKAQLAGEMRDLTDVVDLAEAAQRMARPRSRLAAVARTYESYGHALRGESTDSERAIDDVRNALDRVSGDTTPWGVWLNEQYVEVHRAQG
;
A
#
# COMPACT_ATOMS: atom_id res chain seq x y z
N MET A 1 3.61 25.48 -29.65
CA MET A 1 4.75 25.02 -28.83
C MET A 1 4.96 23.54 -29.10
N PRO A 2 6.06 23.10 -29.74
CA PRO A 2 6.31 21.67 -29.93
C PRO A 2 6.56 21.03 -28.58
N GLY A 3 5.75 20.03 -28.22
CA GLY A 3 5.92 19.26 -26.98
C GLY A 3 7.25 18.51 -27.02
N LEU A 4 8.13 18.81 -26.07
CA LEU A 4 9.35 18.04 -25.84
C LEU A 4 8.96 16.68 -25.28
N THR A 5 8.68 15.72 -26.18
CA THR A 5 8.58 14.30 -25.81
C THR A 5 9.96 13.88 -25.33
N ARG A 6 10.13 13.83 -24.01
CA ARG A 6 11.36 13.34 -23.38
C ARG A 6 11.61 11.91 -23.89
N PRO A 7 12.77 11.61 -24.48
CA PRO A 7 13.03 10.29 -25.04
C PRO A 7 12.91 9.23 -23.93
N ALA A 8 12.29 8.10 -24.26
CA ALA A 8 12.17 6.96 -23.36
C ALA A 8 13.56 6.56 -22.85
N ARG A 9 13.73 6.47 -21.53
CA ARG A 9 14.99 6.00 -20.94
C ARG A 9 15.14 4.51 -21.24
N SER A 10 16.14 4.16 -22.04
CA SER A 10 16.50 2.76 -22.28
C SER A 10 17.04 2.12 -21.01
N ALA A 11 16.96 0.78 -20.92
CA ALA A 11 17.52 0.02 -19.80
C ALA A 11 19.02 0.33 -19.55
N SER A 12 19.76 0.73 -20.59
CA SER A 12 21.17 1.13 -20.51
C SER A 12 21.43 2.45 -19.76
N ALA A 13 20.39 3.21 -19.41
CA ALA A 13 20.52 4.46 -18.65
C ALA A 13 20.64 4.26 -17.13
N TYR A 14 20.46 3.02 -16.64
CA TYR A 14 20.47 2.69 -15.22
C TYR A 14 21.79 2.02 -14.79
N SER A 15 22.29 2.35 -13.60
CA SER A 15 23.36 1.60 -12.96
C SER A 15 22.80 0.30 -12.36
N GLY A 16 22.91 -0.82 -13.11
CA GLY A 16 22.29 -2.11 -12.76
C GLY A 16 21.01 -2.38 -13.56
N THR A 17 20.19 -3.34 -13.13
CA THR A 17 18.91 -3.61 -13.82
C THR A 17 17.90 -2.49 -13.53
N PRO A 18 16.96 -2.17 -14.46
CA PRO A 18 15.92 -1.20 -14.17
C PRO A 18 15.11 -1.53 -12.91
N VAL A 19 14.82 -2.82 -12.68
CA VAL A 19 14.12 -3.30 -11.47
C VAL A 19 14.88 -2.93 -10.20
N GLU A 20 16.18 -3.27 -10.13
CA GLU A 20 17.02 -2.93 -8.96
C GLU A 20 17.10 -1.42 -8.73
N HIS A 21 17.19 -0.64 -9.81
CA HIS A 21 17.20 0.82 -9.72
C HIS A 21 15.92 1.34 -9.07
N PHE A 22 14.74 0.93 -9.54
CA PHE A 22 13.47 1.41 -8.98
C PHE A 22 13.19 0.88 -7.57
N GLN A 23 13.67 -0.31 -7.22
CA GLN A 23 13.63 -0.81 -5.85
C GLN A 23 14.48 0.03 -4.90
N ARG A 24 15.67 0.47 -5.33
CA ARG A 24 16.52 1.37 -4.53
C ARG A 24 15.90 2.76 -4.44
N ALA A 25 15.40 3.30 -5.56
CA ALA A 25 14.75 4.60 -5.58
C ALA A 25 13.51 4.66 -4.67
N ARG A 26 12.68 3.61 -4.65
CA ARG A 26 11.49 3.55 -3.78
C ARG A 26 11.89 3.58 -2.30
N ARG A 27 12.89 2.78 -1.91
CA ARG A 27 13.42 2.77 -0.54
C ARG A 27 13.92 4.15 -0.13
N LEU A 28 14.72 4.80 -0.98
CA LEU A 28 15.20 6.16 -0.71
C LEU A 28 14.06 7.17 -0.54
N LEU A 29 13.00 7.07 -1.36
CA LEU A 29 11.83 7.94 -1.24
C LEU A 29 11.07 7.70 0.07
N ILE A 30 10.88 6.45 0.48
CA ILE A 30 10.24 6.09 1.76
C ILE A 30 11.08 6.62 2.93
N ASP A 31 12.39 6.37 2.93
CA ASP A 31 13.30 6.79 4.00
C ASP A 31 13.41 8.32 4.10
N SER A 32 13.21 9.01 2.98
CA SER A 32 13.36 10.47 2.88
C SER A 32 12.03 11.23 2.86
N ASP A 33 10.90 10.56 3.06
CA ASP A 33 9.59 11.20 2.88
C ASP A 33 9.38 12.40 3.82
N ASN A 34 9.78 12.23 5.09
CA ASN A 34 9.79 13.30 6.08
C ASN A 34 10.78 14.45 5.77
N LEU A 35 11.75 14.25 4.85
CA LEU A 35 12.86 15.18 4.58
C LEU A 35 12.71 15.95 3.26
N LEU A 36 12.11 15.34 2.23
CA LEU A 36 12.05 15.92 0.89
C LEU A 36 10.89 16.91 0.70
N GLY A 37 9.95 16.91 1.64
CA GLY A 37 8.66 17.58 1.52
C GLY A 37 7.72 16.77 0.62
N PRO A 38 6.46 16.59 1.03
CA PRO A 38 5.55 15.62 0.42
C PRO A 38 5.30 15.87 -1.08
N GLY A 39 5.22 17.12 -1.52
CA GLY A 39 5.02 17.44 -2.94
C GLY A 39 6.15 17.00 -3.88
N ARG A 40 7.41 17.01 -3.42
CA ARG A 40 8.54 16.54 -4.23
C ARG A 40 8.60 15.01 -4.29
N ALA A 41 8.29 14.34 -3.19
CA ALA A 41 8.19 12.88 -3.15
C ALA A 41 7.09 12.37 -4.10
N VAL A 42 5.91 12.99 -4.08
CA VAL A 42 4.79 12.69 -5.00
C VAL A 42 5.22 12.84 -6.46
N ALA A 43 5.84 13.96 -6.82
CA ALA A 43 6.27 14.20 -8.20
C ALA A 43 7.29 13.17 -8.69
N ALA A 44 8.28 12.82 -7.85
CA ALA A 44 9.28 11.81 -8.18
C ALA A 44 8.68 10.41 -8.32
N ALA A 45 7.85 9.99 -7.36
CA ALA A 45 7.19 8.69 -7.37
C ALA A 45 6.27 8.52 -8.59
N ARG A 46 5.48 9.55 -8.95
CA ARG A 46 4.65 9.55 -10.17
C ARG A 46 5.48 9.45 -11.45
N GLN A 47 6.62 10.15 -11.52
CA GLN A 47 7.53 10.02 -12.66
C GLN A 47 8.08 8.59 -12.78
N HIS A 48 8.41 7.94 -11.67
CA HIS A 48 8.85 6.54 -11.69
C HIS A 48 7.76 5.57 -12.16
N ILE A 49 6.48 5.81 -11.85
CA ILE A 49 5.37 5.02 -12.39
C ILE A 49 5.34 5.08 -13.93
N GLU A 50 5.49 6.27 -14.51
CA GLU A 50 5.51 6.43 -15.97
C GLU A 50 6.78 5.84 -16.60
N ASP A 51 7.95 6.02 -15.99
CA ASP A 51 9.21 5.42 -16.45
C ASP A 51 9.11 3.87 -16.46
N ILE A 52 8.57 3.28 -15.39
CA ILE A 52 8.32 1.84 -15.27
C ILE A 52 7.34 1.36 -16.35
N LYS A 53 6.23 2.08 -16.54
CA LYS A 53 5.23 1.76 -17.56
C LYS A 53 5.83 1.76 -18.96
N GLN A 54 6.72 2.69 -19.27
CA GLN A 54 7.42 2.73 -20.55
C GLN A 54 8.36 1.52 -20.71
N LEU A 55 9.16 1.20 -19.70
CA LEU A 55 10.07 0.05 -19.74
C LEU A 55 9.34 -1.29 -19.89
N ARG A 56 8.13 -1.40 -19.33
CA ARG A 56 7.28 -2.60 -19.47
C ARG A 56 6.80 -2.87 -20.90
N GLN A 57 6.85 -1.89 -21.80
CA GLN A 57 6.49 -2.09 -23.21
C GLN A 57 7.48 -3.00 -23.92
N ASP A 58 8.76 -2.92 -23.55
CA ASP A 58 9.85 -3.66 -24.19
C ASP A 58 10.31 -4.88 -23.36
N ALA A 59 10.03 -4.88 -22.05
CA ALA A 59 10.37 -5.99 -21.16
C ALA A 59 9.52 -7.25 -21.41
N LYS A 60 10.06 -8.42 -21.07
CA LYS A 60 9.37 -9.73 -21.20
C LYS A 60 9.58 -10.59 -19.95
N GLY A 61 8.74 -11.62 -19.81
CA GLY A 61 8.89 -12.63 -18.76
C GLY A 61 8.98 -12.03 -17.35
N ALA A 62 9.98 -12.48 -16.58
CA ALA A 62 10.20 -12.09 -15.19
C ALA A 62 10.41 -10.58 -15.02
N ASP A 63 11.15 -9.91 -15.91
CA ASP A 63 11.41 -8.47 -15.80
C ASP A 63 10.13 -7.65 -15.97
N ARG A 64 9.27 -8.02 -16.93
CA ARG A 64 7.99 -7.35 -17.14
C ARG A 64 7.06 -7.52 -15.93
N HIS A 65 7.11 -8.68 -15.30
CA HIS A 65 6.34 -8.98 -14.09
C HIS A 65 6.85 -8.18 -12.89
N ALA A 66 8.16 -8.21 -12.62
CA ALA A 66 8.79 -7.44 -11.54
C ALA A 66 8.59 -5.92 -11.71
N LEU A 67 8.64 -5.40 -12.94
CA LEU A 67 8.31 -4.00 -13.21
C LEU A 67 6.83 -3.70 -12.95
N MET A 68 5.90 -4.61 -13.26
CA MET A 68 4.48 -4.42 -12.96
C MET A 68 4.22 -4.42 -11.45
N GLU A 69 4.90 -5.29 -10.72
CA GLU A 69 4.88 -5.31 -9.26
C GLU A 69 5.35 -3.96 -8.72
N LEU A 70 6.53 -3.50 -9.12
CA LEU A 70 7.05 -2.18 -8.73
C LEU A 70 6.08 -1.05 -9.07
N GLN A 71 5.49 -1.04 -10.26
CA GLN A 71 4.50 -0.03 -10.64
C GLN A 71 3.32 0.01 -9.64
N THR A 72 2.88 -1.16 -9.19
CA THR A 72 1.83 -1.32 -8.17
C THR A 72 2.26 -0.76 -6.83
N GLN A 73 3.48 -1.09 -6.38
CA GLN A 73 4.03 -0.61 -5.11
C GLN A 73 4.26 0.91 -5.11
N TYR A 74 4.60 1.50 -6.25
CA TYR A 74 4.70 2.95 -6.38
C TYR A 74 3.32 3.62 -6.36
N ALA A 75 2.29 3.03 -6.97
CA ALA A 75 0.93 3.57 -6.88
C ALA A 75 0.41 3.56 -5.45
N GLU A 76 0.62 2.46 -4.72
CA GLU A 76 0.29 2.39 -3.28
C GLU A 76 1.06 3.45 -2.49
N PHE A 77 2.37 3.60 -2.73
CA PHE A 77 3.17 4.61 -2.05
C PHE A 77 2.68 6.04 -2.35
N VAL A 78 2.39 6.35 -3.62
CA VAL A 78 1.84 7.66 -4.01
C VAL A 78 0.50 7.92 -3.33
N SER A 79 -0.34 6.90 -3.16
CA SER A 79 -1.61 7.06 -2.44
C SER A 79 -1.39 7.47 -0.99
N TRP A 80 -0.41 6.88 -0.31
CA TRP A 80 -0.06 7.22 1.06
C TRP A 80 0.48 8.65 1.17
N LEU A 81 1.33 9.09 0.23
CA LEU A 81 1.81 10.47 0.20
C LEU A 81 0.68 11.50 0.04
N TYR A 82 -0.34 11.19 -0.78
CA TYR A 82 -1.50 12.06 -0.92
C TYR A 82 -2.40 12.05 0.30
N GLN A 83 -2.53 10.90 0.97
CA GLN A 83 -3.23 10.77 2.23
C GLN A 83 -2.60 11.64 3.32
N ASP A 84 -1.27 11.61 3.46
CA ASP A 84 -0.52 12.45 4.40
C ASP A 84 -0.65 13.95 4.09
N LEU A 85 -0.88 14.30 2.83
CA LEU A 85 -1.18 15.67 2.37
C LEU A 85 -2.64 16.08 2.60
N GLY A 86 -3.53 15.15 2.98
CA GLY A 86 -4.97 15.36 3.08
C GLY A 86 -5.71 15.45 1.73
N ASP A 87 -5.06 15.10 0.62
CA ASP A 87 -5.67 15.02 -0.72
C ASP A 87 -6.24 13.60 -0.92
N PHE A 88 -7.40 13.35 -0.30
CA PHE A 88 -8.02 12.03 -0.30
C PHE A 88 -8.52 11.58 -1.68
N ASP A 89 -8.92 12.52 -2.55
CA ASP A 89 -9.33 12.20 -3.93
C ASP A 89 -8.16 11.60 -4.72
N SER A 90 -6.98 12.22 -4.63
CA SER A 90 -5.77 11.69 -5.25
C SER A 90 -5.32 10.39 -4.59
N ALA A 91 -5.41 10.28 -3.26
CA ALA A 91 -5.09 9.06 -2.55
C ALA A 91 -5.95 7.88 -3.04
N GLN A 92 -7.27 8.07 -3.11
CA GLN A 92 -8.20 7.05 -3.57
C GLN A 92 -7.92 6.65 -5.02
N PHE A 93 -7.70 7.62 -5.91
CA PHE A 93 -7.35 7.36 -7.31
C PHE A 93 -6.13 6.44 -7.44
N TRP A 94 -5.04 6.74 -6.72
CA TRP A 94 -3.81 5.95 -6.82
C TRP A 94 -3.95 4.58 -6.17
N LEU A 95 -4.72 4.47 -5.10
CA LEU A 95 -4.96 3.21 -4.43
C LEU A 95 -5.87 2.28 -5.26
N ASP A 96 -6.84 2.83 -6.00
CA ASP A 96 -7.62 2.09 -7.00
C ASP A 96 -6.75 1.54 -8.13
N ARG A 97 -5.77 2.34 -8.61
CA ARG A 97 -4.78 1.88 -9.59
C ARG A 97 -3.93 0.75 -9.03
N ALA A 98 -3.44 0.89 -7.79
CA ALA A 98 -2.68 -0.16 -7.13
C ALA A 98 -3.50 -1.45 -7.02
N PHE A 99 -4.78 -1.35 -6.67
CA PHE A 99 -5.66 -2.51 -6.54
C PHE A 99 -5.91 -3.23 -7.88
N GLN A 100 -6.14 -2.45 -8.94
CA GLN A 100 -6.26 -2.99 -10.30
C GLN A 100 -4.96 -3.68 -10.75
N TRP A 101 -3.82 -3.05 -10.47
CA TRP A 101 -2.52 -3.56 -10.90
C TRP A 101 -2.08 -4.78 -10.10
N SER A 102 -2.38 -4.86 -8.80
CA SER A 102 -2.05 -6.02 -7.97
C SER A 102 -2.72 -7.32 -8.48
N HIS A 103 -3.97 -7.23 -8.96
CA HIS A 103 -4.64 -8.34 -9.62
C HIS A 103 -3.94 -8.80 -10.89
N THR A 104 -3.34 -7.85 -11.64
CA THR A 104 -2.57 -8.18 -12.84
C THR A 104 -1.22 -8.82 -12.50
N VAL A 105 -0.62 -8.45 -11.37
CA VAL A 105 0.60 -9.09 -10.83
C VAL A 105 0.30 -10.52 -10.40
N GLY A 106 -0.88 -10.76 -9.83
CA GLY A 106 -1.29 -12.08 -9.32
C GLY A 106 -0.68 -12.41 -7.95
N ASP A 107 -0.17 -11.41 -7.23
CA ASP A 107 0.28 -11.56 -5.85
C ASP A 107 -0.90 -11.31 -4.89
N GLY A 108 -1.34 -12.38 -4.23
CA GLY A 108 -2.46 -12.35 -3.28
C GLY A 108 -2.15 -11.53 -2.03
N ASP A 109 -0.90 -11.55 -1.54
CA ASP A 109 -0.50 -10.76 -0.37
C ASP A 109 -0.53 -9.27 -0.72
N LEU A 110 0.06 -8.87 -1.85
CA LEU A 110 -0.01 -7.48 -2.32
C LEU A 110 -1.46 -7.01 -2.50
N THR A 111 -2.33 -7.86 -3.06
CA THR A 111 -3.73 -7.50 -3.29
C THR A 111 -4.51 -7.37 -1.98
N SER A 112 -4.30 -8.28 -1.02
CA SER A 112 -4.88 -8.19 0.33
C SER A 112 -4.38 -6.94 1.08
N TYR A 113 -3.08 -6.63 0.97
CA TYR A 113 -2.50 -5.42 1.55
C TYR A 113 -3.11 -4.14 1.00
N VAL A 114 -3.24 -4.03 -0.33
CA VAL A 114 -3.88 -2.86 -0.95
C VAL A 114 -5.34 -2.74 -0.55
N MET A 115 -6.08 -3.85 -0.41
CA MET A 115 -7.46 -3.82 0.11
C MET A 115 -7.50 -3.29 1.56
N ALA A 116 -6.58 -3.73 2.41
CA ALA A 116 -6.48 -3.22 3.79
C ALA A 116 -6.16 -1.72 3.82
N ARG A 117 -5.28 -1.24 2.94
CA ARG A 117 -5.02 0.20 2.74
C ARG A 117 -6.27 0.98 2.32
N LYS A 118 -7.16 0.37 1.51
CA LYS A 118 -8.43 1.02 1.13
C LYS A 118 -9.37 1.16 2.32
N ALA A 119 -9.43 0.15 3.19
CA ALA A 119 -10.19 0.23 4.44
C ALA A 119 -9.68 1.37 5.33
N GLN A 120 -8.36 1.49 5.51
CA GLN A 120 -7.75 2.59 6.25
C GLN A 120 -8.18 3.96 5.69
N LEU A 121 -8.03 4.17 4.38
CA LEU A 121 -8.37 5.44 3.74
C LEU A 121 -9.86 5.76 3.88
N ALA A 122 -10.75 4.77 3.74
CA ALA A 122 -12.19 4.95 3.96
C ALA A 122 -12.50 5.47 5.38
N GLY A 123 -11.84 4.92 6.40
CA GLY A 123 -11.98 5.40 7.77
C GLY A 123 -11.51 6.85 7.96
N GLU A 124 -10.37 7.22 7.36
CA GLU A 124 -9.85 8.60 7.39
C GLU A 124 -10.77 9.59 6.66
N MET A 125 -11.42 9.16 5.57
CA MET A 125 -12.44 9.91 4.84
C MET A 125 -13.80 9.96 5.54
N ARG A 126 -13.96 9.27 6.68
CA ARG A 126 -15.24 9.09 7.39
C ARG A 126 -16.31 8.37 6.58
N ASP A 127 -15.91 7.50 5.65
CA ASP A 127 -16.81 6.54 5.02
C ASP A 127 -17.00 5.33 5.94
N LEU A 128 -17.99 5.45 6.82
CA LEU A 128 -18.29 4.45 7.85
C LEU A 128 -18.89 3.15 7.28
N THR A 129 -19.41 3.19 6.06
CA THR A 129 -19.93 1.99 5.39
C THR A 129 -18.76 1.20 4.82
N ASP A 130 -17.92 1.83 4.01
CA ASP A 130 -16.87 1.12 3.29
C ASP A 130 -15.71 0.67 4.19
N VAL A 131 -15.42 1.36 5.30
CA VAL A 131 -14.29 0.99 6.18
C VAL A 131 -14.36 -0.46 6.69
N VAL A 132 -15.53 -0.93 7.13
CA VAL A 132 -15.71 -2.30 7.62
C VAL A 132 -15.76 -3.29 6.45
N ASP A 133 -16.55 -2.99 5.42
CA ASP A 133 -16.73 -3.88 4.25
C ASP A 133 -15.39 -4.17 3.55
N LEU A 134 -14.55 -3.15 3.39
CA LEU A 134 -13.21 -3.27 2.81
C LEU A 134 -12.25 -4.04 3.73
N ALA A 135 -12.32 -3.82 5.05
CA ALA A 135 -11.47 -4.53 6.01
C ALA A 135 -11.79 -6.04 6.02
N GLU A 136 -13.06 -6.40 6.05
CA GLU A 136 -13.47 -7.81 5.94
C GLU A 136 -13.07 -8.41 4.59
N ALA A 137 -13.18 -7.66 3.49
CA ALA A 137 -12.74 -8.11 2.18
C ALA A 137 -11.22 -8.38 2.18
N ALA A 138 -10.42 -7.48 2.76
CA ALA A 138 -8.99 -7.67 2.91
C ALA A 138 -8.66 -8.93 3.72
N GLN A 139 -9.42 -9.20 4.79
CA GLN A 139 -9.27 -10.39 5.62
C GLN A 139 -9.58 -11.67 4.84
N ARG A 140 -10.66 -11.69 4.05
CA ARG A 140 -11.03 -12.83 3.19
C ARG A 140 -9.97 -13.13 2.12
N MET A 141 -9.28 -12.10 1.63
CA MET A 141 -8.21 -12.22 0.64
C MET A 141 -6.88 -12.66 1.26
N ALA A 142 -6.65 -12.36 2.53
CA ALA A 142 -5.43 -12.70 3.23
C ALA A 142 -5.29 -14.21 3.45
N ARG A 143 -4.06 -14.71 3.43
CA ARG A 143 -3.77 -16.08 3.89
C ARG A 143 -4.19 -16.22 5.36
N PRO A 144 -4.82 -17.33 5.78
CA PRO A 144 -5.23 -17.50 7.18
C PRO A 144 -4.04 -17.40 8.13
N ARG A 145 -4.21 -16.68 9.25
CA ARG A 145 -3.17 -16.46 10.28
C ARG A 145 -1.90 -15.79 9.73
N SER A 146 -2.03 -15.00 8.66
CA SER A 146 -0.95 -14.16 8.14
C SER A 146 -0.91 -12.79 8.83
N ARG A 147 0.21 -12.09 8.68
CA ARG A 147 0.33 -10.68 9.10
C ARG A 147 -0.73 -9.81 8.45
N LEU A 148 -1.06 -10.07 7.18
CA LEU A 148 -2.07 -9.30 6.45
C LEU A 148 -3.49 -9.56 6.94
N ALA A 149 -3.80 -10.77 7.41
CA ALA A 149 -5.06 -11.02 8.09
C ALA A 149 -5.17 -10.22 9.40
N ALA A 150 -4.07 -10.07 10.12
CA ALA A 150 -4.01 -9.22 11.32
C ALA A 150 -4.12 -7.73 10.99
N VAL A 151 -3.44 -7.24 9.93
CA VAL A 151 -3.58 -5.85 9.45
C VAL A 151 -5.03 -5.55 9.07
N ALA A 152 -5.68 -6.43 8.30
CA ALA A 152 -7.09 -6.27 7.93
C ALA A 152 -8.00 -6.19 9.15
N ARG A 153 -7.79 -7.07 10.13
CA ARG A 153 -8.55 -7.11 11.39
C ARG A 153 -8.33 -5.85 12.25
N THR A 154 -7.15 -5.24 12.21
CA THR A 154 -6.91 -3.93 12.85
C THR A 154 -7.78 -2.84 12.24
N TYR A 155 -7.91 -2.79 10.91
CA TYR A 155 -8.77 -1.79 10.26
C TYR A 155 -10.27 -2.07 10.41
N GLU A 156 -10.66 -3.34 10.60
CA GLU A 156 -12.03 -3.69 10.99
C GLU A 156 -12.35 -3.15 12.39
N SER A 157 -11.45 -3.34 13.36
CA SER A 157 -11.57 -2.73 14.70
C SER A 157 -11.70 -1.21 14.61
N TYR A 158 -10.84 -0.56 13.82
CA TYR A 158 -10.92 0.87 13.58
C TYR A 158 -12.28 1.30 12.99
N GLY A 159 -12.80 0.56 12.01
CA GLY A 159 -14.12 0.81 11.44
C GLY A 159 -15.26 0.72 12.46
N HIS A 160 -15.25 -0.33 13.29
CA HIS A 160 -16.21 -0.49 14.39
C HIS A 160 -16.13 0.65 15.40
N ALA A 161 -14.91 1.07 15.78
CA ALA A 161 -14.69 2.22 16.66
C ALA A 161 -15.31 3.50 16.08
N LEU A 162 -15.06 3.81 14.80
CA LEU A 162 -15.63 4.98 14.13
C LEU A 162 -17.17 4.97 14.06
N ARG A 163 -17.78 3.78 14.06
CA ARG A 163 -19.24 3.57 14.07
C ARG A 163 -19.86 3.59 15.47
N GLY A 164 -19.05 3.66 16.53
CA GLY A 164 -19.50 3.57 17.92
C GLY A 164 -19.83 2.14 18.38
N GLU A 165 -19.34 1.13 17.66
CA GLU A 165 -19.56 -0.30 17.92
C GLU A 165 -18.45 -0.85 18.83
N SER A 166 -18.27 -0.25 20.02
CA SER A 166 -17.11 -0.51 20.89
C SER A 166 -16.89 -1.98 21.25
N THR A 167 -17.96 -2.77 21.41
CA THR A 167 -17.83 -4.21 21.70
C THR A 167 -17.22 -4.99 20.55
N ASP A 168 -17.57 -4.66 19.30
CA ASP A 168 -17.02 -5.34 18.13
C ASP A 168 -15.59 -4.84 17.83
N SER A 169 -15.33 -3.55 18.09
CA SER A 169 -13.97 -2.98 18.04
C SER A 169 -13.01 -3.68 19.01
N GLU A 170 -13.38 -3.77 20.30
CA GLU A 170 -12.54 -4.42 21.32
C GLU A 170 -12.32 -5.90 21.00
N ARG A 171 -13.35 -6.60 20.51
CA ARG A 171 -13.21 -8.01 20.10
C ARG A 171 -12.20 -8.15 18.96
N ALA A 172 -12.31 -7.30 17.94
CA ALA A 172 -11.42 -7.36 16.78
C ALA A 172 -9.97 -7.04 17.16
N ILE A 173 -9.71 -6.03 17.99
CA ILE A 173 -8.33 -5.68 18.39
C ILE A 173 -7.72 -6.73 19.33
N ASP A 174 -8.52 -7.37 20.19
CA ASP A 174 -8.07 -8.50 21.01
C ASP A 174 -7.66 -9.70 20.15
N ASP A 175 -8.39 -10.00 19.07
CA ASP A 175 -8.01 -11.04 18.12
C ASP A 175 -6.65 -10.75 17.47
N VAL A 176 -6.39 -9.48 17.10
CA VAL A 176 -5.09 -9.05 16.54
C VAL A 176 -3.99 -9.28 17.57
N ARG A 177 -4.15 -8.78 18.80
CA ARG A 177 -3.17 -8.93 19.88
C ARG A 177 -2.81 -10.39 20.13
N ASN A 178 -3.83 -11.26 20.22
CA ASN A 178 -3.65 -12.69 20.42
C ASN A 178 -2.93 -13.38 19.26
N ALA A 179 -2.92 -12.78 18.07
CA ALA A 179 -2.28 -13.31 16.86
C ALA A 179 -0.86 -12.78 16.62
N LEU A 180 -0.43 -11.69 17.27
CA LEU A 180 0.86 -11.02 17.02
C LEU A 180 2.06 -11.96 17.09
N ASP A 181 2.16 -12.77 18.16
CA ASP A 181 3.25 -13.74 18.33
C ASP A 181 3.29 -14.75 17.19
N ARG A 182 2.13 -15.16 16.68
CA ARG A 182 2.02 -16.15 15.59
C ARG A 182 2.37 -15.57 14.24
N VAL A 183 2.05 -14.30 13.99
CA VAL A 183 2.35 -13.63 12.71
C VAL A 183 3.76 -13.05 12.64
N SER A 184 4.51 -13.06 13.75
CA SER A 184 5.92 -12.62 13.80
C SER A 184 6.80 -13.39 12.81
N GLY A 185 6.52 -14.68 12.57
CA GLY A 185 7.22 -15.54 11.62
C GLY A 185 6.77 -15.44 10.16
N ASP A 186 5.78 -14.60 9.83
CA ASP A 186 5.31 -14.43 8.45
C ASP A 186 6.37 -13.69 7.61
N THR A 187 6.71 -14.24 6.45
CA THR A 187 7.74 -13.70 5.55
C THR A 187 7.21 -12.64 4.59
N THR A 188 5.91 -12.32 4.65
CA THR A 188 5.35 -11.25 3.81
C THR A 188 6.07 -9.92 4.07
N PRO A 189 6.52 -9.20 3.02
CA PRO A 189 7.18 -7.90 3.19
C PRO A 189 6.18 -6.78 3.54
N TRP A 190 4.88 -7.08 3.50
CA TRP A 190 3.79 -6.14 3.71
C TRP A 190 3.35 -6.08 5.18
N GLY A 191 2.92 -4.90 5.64
CA GLY A 191 2.39 -4.73 7.01
C GLY A 191 3.41 -4.90 8.13
N VAL A 192 4.73 -4.83 7.83
CA VAL A 192 5.81 -5.04 8.82
C VAL A 192 5.83 -4.04 9.98
N TRP A 193 5.13 -2.92 9.84
CA TRP A 193 4.91 -1.93 10.90
C TRP A 193 3.94 -2.41 11.98
N LEU A 194 3.15 -3.47 11.72
CA LEU A 194 2.20 -4.02 12.68
C LEU A 194 2.95 -4.70 13.83
N ASN A 195 2.94 -4.05 14.98
CA ASN A 195 3.54 -4.53 16.22
C ASN A 195 2.62 -4.19 17.41
N GLU A 196 2.99 -4.64 18.60
CA GLU A 196 2.22 -4.39 19.83
C GLU A 196 1.91 -2.90 20.04
N GLN A 197 2.88 -2.01 19.82
CA GLN A 197 2.69 -0.56 19.98
C GLN A 197 1.63 0.00 19.02
N TYR A 198 1.63 -0.44 17.77
CA TYR A 198 0.63 -0.03 16.78
C TYR A 198 -0.79 -0.48 17.16
N VAL A 199 -0.91 -1.71 17.68
CA VAL A 199 -2.19 -2.26 18.15
C VAL A 199 -2.74 -1.46 19.32
N GLU A 200 -1.91 -1.12 20.31
CA GLU A 200 -2.34 -0.34 21.47
C GLU A 200 -2.79 1.08 21.08
N VAL A 201 -2.16 1.71 20.09
CA VAL A 201 -2.62 3.02 19.57
C VAL A 201 -4.02 2.93 18.98
N HIS A 202 -4.33 1.87 18.22
CA HIS A 202 -5.66 1.69 17.63
C HIS A 202 -6.71 1.35 18.66
N ARG A 203 -6.36 0.59 19.70
CA ARG A 203 -7.25 0.30 20.82
C ARG A 203 -7.69 1.58 21.53
N ALA A 204 -6.77 2.50 21.78
CA ALA A 204 -7.08 3.76 22.47
C ALA A 204 -8.00 4.71 21.66
N GLN A 205 -8.29 4.41 20.40
CA GLN A 205 -9.16 5.20 19.52
C GLN A 205 -10.62 4.71 19.48
N GLY A 206 -10.93 3.53 20.06
CA GLY A 206 -12.28 2.96 20.16
C GLY A 206 -12.88 2.99 21.57
#